data_AF-A0AAD8A6E0-F1
#
_entry.id   AF-A0AAD8A6E0-F1
#
_cell.length_a   1.000
_cell.length_b   1.000
_cell.length_c   1.000
_cell.angle_alpha   90.00
_cell.angle_beta   90.00
_cell.angle_gamma   90.00
#
_symmetry.space_group_name_H-M   'P 1'
#
loop_
_entity.id
_entity.type
_entity.pdbx_description
1 polymer ?
#
loop_
_entity_poly.entity_id
_entity_poly.type
_entity_poly.pdbx_seq_one_letter_code
_entity_poly.pdbx_strand_id
1 'polypeptide(L)'
;FLFLTFLRNFFTLLFKILFVFSISNLMFGHGAFLVCLENLYKKITGHNLIYTALIGKPSEITFHHAHHMVVTQANSIGISHSVKRLYAIGDNIFTDIFGANLYDRYLARRKLQESQRESSVKRSIEQLLGSETSNWEQHTESCSSILVQTGVYSKKFYDEMLDHSPRDFLPVEEKLRFPKFTVENVAKAVDLVLQKEKFN
;
A
#
# COMPACT_ATOMS: atom_id res chain seq x y z
N PHE A 1 20.85 15.00 -12.90
CA PHE A 1 20.66 16.06 -11.89
C PHE A 1 19.26 16.05 -11.27
N LEU A 2 18.18 15.73 -12.02
CA LEU A 2 16.82 15.54 -11.48
C LEU A 2 16.66 14.35 -10.52
N PHE A 3 17.43 13.27 -10.72
CA PHE A 3 17.36 12.03 -9.93
C PHE A 3 18.02 12.12 -8.54
N LEU A 4 18.93 13.09 -8.33
CA LEU A 4 19.62 13.28 -7.05
C LEU A 4 18.93 14.29 -6.13
N THR A 5 18.20 15.27 -6.69
CA THR A 5 17.32 16.17 -5.92
C THR A 5 16.06 15.44 -5.42
N PHE A 6 15.66 14.36 -6.12
CA PHE A 6 14.59 13.43 -5.72
C PHE A 6 14.86 12.76 -4.35
N LEU A 7 16.12 12.50 -4.00
CA LEU A 7 16.47 11.77 -2.76
C LEU A 7 16.56 12.65 -1.51
N ARG A 8 16.72 13.98 -1.62
CA ARG A 8 17.12 14.79 -0.45
C ARG A 8 15.96 15.35 0.39
N ASN A 9 14.80 15.58 -0.20
CA ASN A 9 13.63 16.16 0.48
C ASN A 9 12.50 15.16 0.77
N PHE A 10 12.68 13.90 0.40
CA PHE A 10 11.72 12.80 0.54
C PHE A 10 11.72 12.16 1.94
N PHE A 11 12.58 12.65 2.85
CA PHE A 11 13.05 11.92 4.02
C PHE A 11 12.16 11.97 5.27
N THR A 12 11.03 12.70 5.30
CA THR A 12 10.37 12.97 6.60
C THR A 12 8.93 12.47 6.72
N LEU A 13 8.26 12.05 5.63
CA LEU A 13 6.85 11.59 5.73
C LEU A 13 6.58 10.20 5.13
N LEU A 14 7.51 9.65 4.33
CA LEU A 14 7.35 8.35 3.66
C LEU A 14 8.14 7.21 4.33
N PHE A 15 8.25 7.22 5.66
CA PHE A 15 9.21 6.40 6.41
C PHE A 15 8.88 4.89 6.50
N LYS A 16 8.08 4.31 5.59
CA LYS A 16 7.80 2.85 5.56
C LYS A 16 7.47 2.22 4.20
N ILE A 17 7.59 2.98 3.10
CA ILE A 17 7.40 2.45 1.74
C ILE A 17 8.74 2.31 1.00
N LEU A 18 9.83 2.91 1.49
CA LEU A 18 11.13 2.82 0.83
C LEU A 18 12.30 2.82 1.82
N PHE A 19 12.43 1.81 2.69
CA PHE A 19 13.74 1.35 3.14
C PHE A 19 13.67 -0.02 3.82
N VAL A 20 14.46 -0.95 3.30
CA VAL A 20 14.87 -2.19 3.97
C VAL A 20 15.95 -1.80 4.97
N PHE A 21 15.70 -1.97 6.27
CA PHE A 21 16.81 -2.05 7.20
C PHE A 21 17.56 -3.34 6.90
N SER A 22 18.80 -3.25 6.44
CA SER A 22 19.71 -4.40 6.46
C SER A 22 20.05 -4.66 7.92
N ILE A 23 19.21 -5.43 8.58
CA ILE A 23 19.53 -6.04 9.86
C ILE A 23 19.21 -7.51 9.69
N SER A 24 20.21 -8.33 9.91
CA SER A 24 20.19 -9.80 9.90
C SER A 24 19.22 -10.43 10.91
N ASN A 25 18.32 -9.64 11.50
CA ASN A 25 17.28 -10.04 12.44
C ASN A 25 16.05 -9.18 12.14
N LEU A 26 14.93 -9.83 11.76
CA LEU A 26 13.63 -9.19 11.60
C LEU A 26 13.27 -8.43 12.89
N MET A 27 13.39 -7.10 12.89
CA MET A 27 13.05 -6.30 14.07
C MET A 27 11.53 -6.30 14.26
N PHE A 28 11.09 -6.66 15.46
CA PHE A 28 9.69 -6.56 15.86
C PHE A 28 9.21 -5.10 15.75
N GLY A 29 8.45 -4.81 14.70
CA GLY A 29 7.86 -3.50 14.48
C GLY A 29 6.59 -3.28 15.31
N HIS A 30 5.88 -2.20 15.02
CA HIS A 30 4.61 -1.86 15.69
C HIS A 30 3.58 -3.01 15.70
N GLY A 31 3.59 -3.89 14.69
CA GLY A 31 2.71 -5.07 14.66
C GLY A 31 2.93 -6.02 15.84
N ALA A 32 4.18 -6.22 16.27
CA ALA A 32 4.47 -7.06 17.44
C ALA A 32 3.97 -6.41 18.74
N PHE A 33 4.11 -5.09 18.87
CA PHE A 33 3.55 -4.34 20.00
C PHE A 33 2.03 -4.51 20.07
N LEU A 34 1.32 -4.39 18.94
CA LEU A 34 -0.14 -4.60 18.89
C LEU A 34 -0.51 -6.03 19.29
N VAL A 35 0.20 -7.04 18.80
CA VAL A 35 -0.03 -8.44 19.20
C VAL A 35 0.17 -8.62 20.71
N CYS A 36 1.23 -8.04 21.30
CA CYS A 36 1.44 -8.06 22.75
C CYS A 36 0.31 -7.36 23.50
N LEU A 37 -0.11 -6.18 23.04
CA LEU A 37 -1.17 -5.39 23.66
C LEU A 37 -2.52 -6.11 23.61
N GLU A 38 -2.87 -6.72 22.48
CA GLU A 38 -4.09 -7.51 22.30
C GLU A 38 -4.13 -8.70 23.27
N ASN A 39 -3.02 -9.44 23.36
CA ASN A 39 -2.92 -10.57 24.26
C ASN A 39 -3.01 -10.14 25.73
N LEU A 40 -2.36 -9.02 26.09
CA LEU A 40 -2.42 -8.48 27.44
C LEU A 40 -3.84 -7.99 27.79
N TYR A 41 -4.47 -7.22 26.90
CA TYR A 41 -5.82 -6.71 27.09
C TYR A 41 -6.83 -7.85 27.26
N LYS A 42 -6.74 -8.88 26.40
CA LYS A 42 -7.59 -10.06 26.50
C LYS A 42 -7.37 -10.83 27.80
N LYS A 43 -6.12 -10.99 28.22
CA LYS A 43 -5.78 -11.67 29.48
C LYS A 43 -6.38 -10.96 30.69
N ILE A 44 -6.35 -9.63 30.72
CA ILE A 44 -6.82 -8.83 31.86
C ILE A 44 -8.35 -8.68 31.86
N THR A 45 -8.95 -8.45 30.69
CA THR A 45 -10.37 -8.07 30.59
C THR A 45 -11.30 -9.22 30.18
N GLY A 46 -10.76 -10.30 29.62
CA GLY A 46 -11.53 -11.38 28.98
C GLY A 46 -12.08 -11.02 27.59
N HIS A 47 -11.92 -9.77 27.13
CA HIS A 47 -12.48 -9.27 25.87
C HIS A 47 -11.41 -9.09 24.80
N ASN A 48 -11.78 -9.26 23.52
CA ASN A 48 -10.87 -8.91 22.43
C ASN A 48 -10.75 -7.38 22.32
N LEU A 49 -9.54 -6.87 22.10
CA LEU A 49 -9.32 -5.45 21.83
C LEU A 49 -9.87 -5.10 20.44
N ILE A 50 -10.76 -4.10 20.38
CA ILE A 50 -11.38 -3.60 19.15
C ILE A 50 -10.73 -2.26 18.81
N TYR A 51 -10.11 -2.18 17.63
CA TYR A 51 -9.60 -0.93 17.10
C TYR A 51 -10.73 -0.20 16.37
N THR A 52 -10.89 1.10 16.65
CA THR A 52 -11.85 1.95 15.94
C THR A 52 -11.30 2.44 14.61
N ALA A 53 -9.98 2.56 14.50
CA ALA A 53 -9.27 2.85 13.26
C ALA A 53 -7.86 2.26 13.33
N LEU A 54 -7.47 1.49 12.31
CA LEU A 54 -6.11 1.01 12.13
C LEU A 54 -5.49 1.74 10.93
N ILE A 55 -4.49 2.57 11.21
CA ILE A 55 -3.74 3.32 10.18
C ILE A 55 -2.42 2.59 9.91
N GLY A 56 -1.99 2.61 8.65
CA GLY A 56 -0.83 1.87 8.16
C GLY A 56 -1.23 0.75 7.20
N LYS A 57 -0.25 0.21 6.48
CA LYS A 57 -0.48 -0.92 5.57
C LYS A 57 -1.04 -2.13 6.35
N PRO A 58 -2.02 -2.85 5.81
CA PRO A 58 -2.55 -2.73 4.45
C PRO A 58 -3.84 -1.90 4.30
N SER A 59 -4.17 -1.02 5.26
CA SER A 59 -5.43 -0.28 5.24
C SER A 59 -5.61 0.54 3.95
N GLU A 60 -6.82 0.51 3.40
CA GLU A 60 -7.16 1.25 2.17
C GLU A 60 -6.91 2.75 2.33
N ILE A 61 -7.20 3.31 3.51
CA ILE A 61 -6.96 4.73 3.82
C ILE A 61 -5.49 5.14 3.68
N THR A 62 -4.57 4.22 3.99
CA THR A 62 -3.13 4.46 3.84
C THR A 62 -2.74 4.54 2.37
N PHE A 63 -3.35 3.70 1.53
CA PHE A 63 -3.11 3.73 0.09
C PHE A 63 -3.80 4.91 -0.59
N HIS A 64 -4.97 5.35 -0.12
CA HIS A 64 -5.59 6.61 -0.51
C HIS A 64 -4.68 7.81 -0.25
N HIS A 65 -4.16 7.89 0.97
CA HIS A 65 -3.23 8.97 1.33
C HIS A 65 -1.96 8.93 0.45
N ALA A 66 -1.38 7.75 0.25
CA ALA A 66 -0.20 7.58 -0.62
C ALA A 66 -0.50 8.03 -2.07
N HIS A 67 -1.68 7.69 -2.59
CA HIS A 67 -2.11 8.12 -3.93
C HIS A 67 -2.23 9.65 -4.02
N HIS A 68 -2.89 10.30 -3.06
CA HIS A 68 -2.97 11.76 -2.99
C HIS A 68 -1.57 12.40 -2.97
N MET A 69 -0.65 11.85 -2.17
CA MET A 69 0.74 12.33 -2.11
C MET A 69 1.46 12.21 -3.47
N VAL A 70 1.29 11.08 -4.18
CA VAL A 70 1.89 10.87 -5.51
C VAL A 70 1.37 11.90 -6.52
N VAL A 71 0.06 12.14 -6.56
CA VAL A 71 -0.56 13.12 -7.46
C VAL A 71 -0.11 14.54 -7.14
N THR A 72 -0.11 14.90 -5.84
CA THR A 72 0.38 16.21 -5.38
C THR A 72 1.84 16.42 -5.78
N GLN A 73 2.67 15.41 -5.59
CA GLN A 73 4.08 15.47 -5.97
C GLN A 73 4.26 15.60 -7.48
N ALA A 74 3.53 14.81 -8.28
CA ALA A 74 3.56 14.89 -9.74
C ALA A 74 3.23 16.32 -10.22
N ASN A 75 2.17 16.92 -9.69
CA ASN A 75 1.80 18.30 -9.99
C ASN A 75 2.93 19.28 -9.61
N SER A 76 3.55 19.10 -8.44
CA SER A 76 4.63 19.99 -7.97
C SER A 76 5.88 20.00 -8.85
N ILE A 77 6.13 18.91 -9.59
CA ILE A 77 7.28 18.78 -10.51
C ILE A 77 6.91 19.07 -11.97
N GLY A 78 5.72 19.64 -12.22
CA GLY A 78 5.26 20.04 -13.54
C GLY A 78 4.70 18.89 -14.38
N ILE A 79 4.43 17.73 -13.78
CA ILE A 79 3.67 16.66 -14.45
C ILE A 79 2.20 17.06 -14.40
N SER A 80 1.71 17.64 -15.49
CA SER A 80 0.35 18.15 -15.65
C SER A 80 -0.64 17.13 -16.23
N HIS A 81 -0.21 15.90 -16.50
CA HIS A 81 -1.08 14.82 -16.95
C HIS A 81 -1.47 13.91 -15.78
N SER A 82 -2.62 13.24 -15.90
CA SER A 82 -3.14 12.36 -14.86
C SER A 82 -2.29 11.10 -14.67
N VAL A 83 -2.09 10.70 -13.40
CA VAL A 83 -1.37 9.48 -13.02
C VAL A 83 -2.29 8.28 -13.22
N LYS A 84 -2.27 7.66 -14.40
CA LYS A 84 -3.22 6.57 -14.72
C LYS A 84 -2.95 5.26 -14.01
N ARG A 85 -1.68 4.96 -13.69
CA ARG A 85 -1.25 3.67 -13.15
C ARG A 85 -0.33 3.87 -11.97
N LEU A 86 -0.67 3.23 -10.86
CA LEU A 86 0.17 3.17 -9.66
C LEU A 86 0.91 1.84 -9.62
N TYR A 87 2.17 1.87 -9.18
CA TYR A 87 2.98 0.68 -8.96
C TYR A 87 3.45 0.67 -7.51
N ALA A 88 2.89 -0.25 -6.71
CA ALA A 88 3.25 -0.41 -5.30
C ALA A 88 4.35 -1.47 -5.19
N ILE A 89 5.56 -1.02 -4.88
CA ILE A 89 6.74 -1.88 -4.73
C ILE A 89 6.96 -2.14 -3.23
N GLY A 90 7.06 -3.42 -2.84
CA GLY A 90 7.28 -3.78 -1.44
C GLY A 90 7.76 -5.21 -1.27
N ASP A 91 8.17 -5.55 -0.05
CA ASP A 91 8.82 -6.81 0.31
C ASP A 91 7.95 -7.67 1.22
N ASN A 92 6.75 -7.22 1.60
CA ASN A 92 5.88 -7.94 2.52
C ASN A 92 4.50 -8.20 1.93
N ILE A 93 4.15 -9.48 1.77
CA ILE A 93 2.89 -9.93 1.18
C ILE A 93 1.67 -9.47 1.99
N PHE A 94 1.74 -9.53 3.31
CA PHE A 94 0.59 -9.24 4.19
C PHE A 94 0.34 -7.75 4.38
N THR A 95 1.23 -6.87 3.89
CA THR A 95 1.10 -5.42 4.04
C THR A 95 1.16 -4.69 2.71
N ASP A 96 2.26 -4.79 1.97
CA ASP A 96 2.45 -4.10 0.69
C ASP A 96 1.55 -4.67 -0.40
N ILE A 97 1.66 -5.98 -0.62
CA ILE A 97 0.96 -6.64 -1.72
C ILE A 97 -0.54 -6.68 -1.45
N PHE A 98 -0.91 -7.11 -0.24
CA PHE A 98 -2.30 -7.14 0.18
C PHE A 98 -2.96 -5.77 0.11
N GLY A 99 -2.30 -4.72 0.63
CA GLY A 99 -2.86 -3.37 0.60
C GLY A 99 -2.96 -2.78 -0.81
N ALA A 100 -1.94 -3.02 -1.66
CA ALA A 100 -1.97 -2.58 -3.05
C ALA A 100 -3.10 -3.25 -3.85
N ASN A 101 -3.31 -4.54 -3.65
CA ASN A 101 -4.37 -5.30 -4.31
C ASN A 101 -5.76 -4.91 -3.79
N LEU A 102 -5.89 -4.58 -2.50
CA LEU A 102 -7.12 -4.02 -1.94
C LEU A 102 -7.43 -2.67 -2.60
N TYR A 103 -6.42 -1.82 -2.76
CA TYR A 103 -6.57 -0.52 -3.40
C TYR A 103 -6.92 -0.62 -4.89
N ASP A 104 -6.30 -1.53 -5.63
CA ASP A 104 -6.64 -1.79 -7.04
C ASP A 104 -8.11 -2.17 -7.20
N ARG A 105 -8.61 -3.01 -6.30
CA ARG A 105 -10.03 -3.38 -6.27
C ARG A 105 -10.94 -2.19 -5.96
N TYR A 106 -10.53 -1.31 -5.05
CA TYR A 106 -11.24 -0.05 -4.81
C TYR A 106 -11.33 0.77 -6.11
N LEU A 107 -10.21 0.96 -6.82
CA LEU A 107 -10.17 1.71 -8.08
C LEU A 107 -11.10 1.08 -9.15
N ALA A 108 -11.11 -0.26 -9.26
CA ALA A 108 -11.99 -0.98 -10.17
C ALA A 108 -13.48 -0.78 -9.82
N ARG A 109 -13.85 -0.86 -8.54
CA ARG A 109 -15.22 -0.61 -8.06
C ARG A 109 -15.66 0.82 -8.32
N ARG A 110 -14.78 1.80 -8.06
CA ARG A 110 -15.02 3.21 -8.33
C ARG A 110 -15.35 3.45 -9.81
N LYS A 111 -14.57 2.86 -10.73
CA LYS A 111 -14.80 2.96 -12.18
C LYS A 111 -16.16 2.39 -12.61
N LEU A 112 -16.59 1.28 -11.99
CA LEU A 112 -17.91 0.69 -12.25
C LEU A 112 -19.04 1.60 -11.73
N GLN A 113 -18.89 2.18 -10.54
CA GLN A 113 -19.87 3.11 -9.96
C GLN A 113 -19.94 4.46 -10.70
N GLU A 114 -18.87 4.91 -11.35
CA GLU A 114 -18.94 6.09 -12.22
C GLU A 114 -19.73 5.82 -13.50
N SER A 115 -19.75 4.58 -13.98
CA SER A 115 -20.57 4.16 -15.11
C SER A 115 -22.05 3.95 -14.75
N GLN A 116 -22.37 3.76 -13.46
CA GLN A 116 -23.72 3.59 -12.92
C GLN A 116 -23.98 4.64 -11.82
N ARG A 117 -24.52 5.81 -12.19
CA ARG A 117 -24.79 6.93 -11.27
C ARG A 117 -25.70 6.53 -10.09
N GLU A 118 -25.11 6.10 -8.97
CA GLU A 118 -25.77 6.09 -7.65
C GLU A 118 -24.88 6.74 -6.58
N SER A 119 -25.40 7.85 -6.04
CA SER A 119 -24.74 8.92 -5.30
C SER A 119 -24.76 8.76 -3.77
N SER A 120 -24.91 7.52 -3.29
CA SER A 120 -25.09 7.22 -1.86
C SER A 120 -23.81 6.76 -1.16
N VAL A 121 -22.93 5.99 -1.82
CA VAL A 121 -21.73 5.41 -1.19
C VAL A 121 -20.50 6.32 -1.24
N LYS A 122 -20.36 7.18 -2.28
CA LYS A 122 -19.22 8.10 -2.44
C LYS A 122 -18.98 9.00 -1.21
N ARG A 123 -20.07 9.38 -0.52
CA ARG A 123 -20.03 10.32 0.60
C ARG A 123 -19.25 9.82 1.82
N SER A 124 -19.26 8.53 2.15
CA SER A 124 -18.74 8.09 3.46
C SER A 124 -17.20 8.14 3.57
N ILE A 125 -16.47 7.78 2.51
CA ILE A 125 -14.99 7.79 2.51
C ILE A 125 -14.45 9.20 2.21
N GLU A 126 -15.04 9.92 1.26
CA GLU A 126 -14.66 11.30 0.93
C GLU A 126 -14.90 12.26 2.12
N GLN A 127 -15.99 12.06 2.88
CA GLN A 127 -16.26 12.84 4.11
C GLN A 127 -15.26 12.55 5.24
N LEU A 128 -14.75 11.32 5.35
CA LEU A 128 -13.72 10.97 6.34
C LEU A 128 -12.34 11.53 5.99
N LEU A 129 -12.05 11.71 4.70
CA LEU A 129 -10.76 12.19 4.22
C LEU A 129 -10.64 13.71 4.16
N GLY A 130 -11.75 14.46 4.26
CA GLY A 130 -11.77 15.92 4.39
C GLY A 130 -11.12 16.70 3.25
N SER A 131 -10.63 16.02 2.21
CA SER A 131 -9.95 16.60 1.08
C SER A 131 -10.93 16.77 -0.07
N GLU A 132 -10.97 17.98 -0.64
CA GLU A 132 -11.32 18.17 -2.04
C GLU A 132 -10.47 17.20 -2.87
N THR A 133 -10.98 15.99 -3.12
CA THR A 133 -10.29 14.99 -3.93
C THR A 133 -10.01 15.65 -5.26
N SER A 134 -8.74 15.99 -5.49
CA SER A 134 -8.37 16.74 -6.68
C SER A 134 -8.85 15.96 -7.90
N ASN A 135 -9.39 16.65 -8.90
CA ASN A 135 -9.94 16.04 -10.13
C ASN A 135 -8.99 15.00 -10.77
N TRP A 136 -7.69 15.12 -10.48
CA TRP A 136 -6.59 14.25 -10.88
C TRP A 136 -6.63 12.84 -10.28
N GLU A 137 -7.11 12.67 -9.04
CA GLU A 137 -7.23 11.34 -8.42
C GLU A 137 -8.32 10.48 -9.07
N GLN A 138 -9.28 11.10 -9.75
CA GLN A 138 -10.36 10.40 -10.45
C GLN A 138 -9.84 9.65 -11.68
N HIS A 139 -8.72 10.09 -12.26
CA HIS A 139 -8.19 9.52 -13.50
C HIS A 139 -7.28 8.29 -13.30
N THR A 140 -6.98 7.93 -12.06
CA THR A 140 -6.19 6.72 -11.76
C THR A 140 -7.02 5.47 -12.02
N GLU A 141 -6.50 4.60 -12.89
CA GLU A 141 -7.23 3.45 -13.43
C GLU A 141 -6.89 2.14 -12.71
N SER A 142 -5.68 2.01 -12.17
CA SER A 142 -5.22 0.76 -11.54
C SER A 142 -4.04 0.98 -10.59
N CYS A 143 -3.89 0.02 -9.68
CA CYS A 143 -2.74 -0.13 -8.78
C CYS A 143 -2.15 -1.53 -8.95
N SER A 144 -0.88 -1.62 -9.30
CA SER A 144 -0.18 -2.89 -9.55
C SER A 144 0.84 -3.16 -8.46
N SER A 145 0.72 -4.31 -7.80
CA SER A 145 1.66 -4.76 -6.76
C SER A 145 2.91 -5.42 -7.38
N ILE A 146 4.09 -5.01 -6.91
CA ILE A 146 5.39 -5.58 -7.28
C ILE A 146 6.10 -6.05 -6.00
N LEU A 147 6.28 -7.36 -5.87
CA LEU A 147 7.02 -7.96 -4.77
C LEU A 147 8.51 -8.01 -5.07
N VAL A 148 9.33 -7.47 -4.16
CA VAL A 148 10.80 -7.59 -4.21
C VAL A 148 11.28 -8.65 -3.22
N GLN A 149 12.39 -9.31 -3.54
CA GLN A 149 12.95 -10.44 -2.77
C GLN A 149 14.18 -10.07 -1.93
N THR A 150 14.31 -8.79 -1.58
CA THR A 150 15.47 -8.23 -0.87
C THR A 150 15.21 -7.94 0.61
N GLY A 151 14.01 -8.25 1.12
CA GLY A 151 13.58 -7.89 2.46
C GLY A 151 12.85 -9.03 3.17
N VAL A 152 11.70 -8.73 3.78
CA VAL A 152 10.91 -9.67 4.59
C VAL A 152 10.54 -10.93 3.83
N TYR A 153 10.14 -10.79 2.57
CA TYR A 153 9.82 -11.92 1.71
C TYR A 153 11.10 -12.62 1.21
N SER A 154 11.18 -13.91 1.47
CA SER A 154 12.14 -14.83 0.86
C SER A 154 11.41 -16.05 0.32
N LYS A 155 11.58 -16.34 -0.97
CA LYS A 155 10.98 -17.50 -1.64
C LYS A 155 11.34 -18.83 -0.95
N LYS A 156 12.50 -18.89 -0.29
CA LYS A 156 12.98 -20.09 0.41
C LYS A 156 12.17 -20.44 1.66
N PHE A 157 11.52 -19.45 2.28
CA PHE A 157 10.82 -19.61 3.56
C PHE A 157 9.32 -19.36 3.45
N TYR A 158 8.78 -19.21 2.24
CA TYR A 158 7.38 -18.82 2.06
C TYR A 158 6.41 -19.90 2.55
N ASP A 159 6.69 -21.18 2.29
CA ASP A 159 5.86 -22.30 2.76
C ASP A 159 5.96 -22.52 4.28
N GLU A 160 7.00 -21.95 4.92
CA GLU A 160 7.23 -22.03 6.38
C GLU A 160 6.75 -20.78 7.12
N MET A 161 6.36 -19.70 6.41
CA MET A 161 5.87 -18.48 7.04
C MET A 161 4.50 -18.70 7.66
N LEU A 162 4.39 -18.38 8.96
CA LEU A 162 3.11 -18.32 9.66
C LEU A 162 2.20 -17.28 9.01
N ASP A 163 0.89 -17.56 8.97
CA ASP A 163 -0.09 -16.60 8.42
C ASP A 163 -0.13 -15.35 9.32
N HIS A 164 0.44 -14.26 8.81
CA HIS A 164 0.46 -12.95 9.45
C HIS A 164 -0.60 -12.02 8.86
N SER A 165 -1.69 -12.59 8.35
CA SER A 165 -2.82 -11.80 7.87
C SER A 165 -3.36 -10.90 8.96
N PRO A 166 -3.59 -9.61 8.66
CA PRO A 166 -4.16 -8.72 9.64
C PRO A 166 -5.58 -9.17 9.97
N ARG A 167 -5.80 -9.43 11.27
CA ARG A 167 -7.03 -9.98 11.86
C ARG A 167 -8.29 -9.28 11.37
N ASP A 168 -8.24 -7.97 11.25
CA ASP A 168 -9.41 -7.14 10.92
C ASP A 168 -9.80 -7.20 9.42
N PHE A 169 -9.04 -7.94 8.60
CA PHE A 169 -9.33 -8.17 7.18
C PHE A 169 -9.79 -9.60 6.88
N LEU A 170 -10.14 -10.37 7.92
CA LEU A 170 -10.64 -11.74 7.79
C LEU A 170 -12.15 -11.78 7.44
N PRO A 171 -12.60 -12.71 6.59
CA PRO A 171 -11.79 -13.69 5.85
C PRO A 171 -10.99 -13.02 4.72
N VAL A 172 -9.67 -13.23 4.74
CA VAL A 172 -8.78 -12.70 3.71
C VAL A 172 -8.98 -13.52 2.45
N GLU A 173 -9.44 -12.87 1.38
CA GLU A 173 -9.45 -13.49 0.06
C GLU A 173 -8.01 -13.77 -0.39
N GLU A 174 -7.66 -15.05 -0.57
CA GLU A 174 -6.30 -15.49 -0.90
C GLU A 174 -5.69 -14.75 -2.08
N LYS A 175 -6.52 -14.42 -3.09
CA LYS A 175 -6.08 -13.68 -4.27
C LYS A 175 -5.49 -12.29 -3.98
N LEU A 176 -5.81 -11.68 -2.84
CA LEU A 176 -5.22 -10.40 -2.44
C LEU A 176 -3.76 -10.55 -2.02
N ARG A 177 -3.28 -11.76 -1.72
CA ARG A 177 -1.88 -12.03 -1.36
C ARG A 177 -0.98 -12.24 -2.59
N PHE A 178 -1.53 -12.46 -3.78
CA PHE A 178 -0.72 -12.69 -4.97
C PHE A 178 -0.22 -11.36 -5.57
N PRO A 179 1.11 -11.17 -5.66
CA PRO A 179 1.64 -9.99 -6.32
C PRO A 179 1.42 -10.07 -7.82
N LYS A 180 1.17 -8.92 -8.47
CA LYS A 180 1.04 -8.87 -9.93
C LYS A 180 2.37 -9.15 -10.63
N PHE A 181 3.47 -8.72 -10.02
CA PHE A 181 4.82 -9.01 -10.47
C PHE A 181 5.71 -9.37 -9.29
N THR A 182 6.70 -10.23 -9.51
CA THR A 182 7.75 -10.53 -8.54
C THR A 182 9.10 -10.32 -9.21
N VAL A 183 9.99 -9.59 -8.55
CA VAL A 183 11.34 -9.28 -9.05
C VAL A 183 12.36 -9.42 -7.93
N GLU A 184 13.63 -9.52 -8.30
CA GLU A 184 14.70 -9.74 -7.32
C GLU A 184 14.85 -8.55 -6.36
N ASN A 185 14.85 -7.33 -6.89
CA ASN A 185 15.17 -6.13 -6.11
C ASN A 185 14.47 -4.88 -6.68
N VAL A 186 14.60 -3.77 -5.96
CA VAL A 186 13.97 -2.49 -6.33
C VAL A 186 14.48 -1.95 -7.67
N ALA A 187 15.75 -2.14 -8.02
CA ALA A 187 16.26 -1.71 -9.32
C ALA A 187 15.54 -2.42 -10.48
N LYS A 188 15.35 -3.75 -10.36
CA LYS A 188 14.57 -4.52 -11.32
C LYS A 188 13.08 -4.16 -11.34
N ALA A 189 12.52 -3.73 -10.21
CA ALA A 189 11.16 -3.21 -10.17
C ALA A 189 11.03 -1.93 -10.99
N VAL A 190 11.99 -1.01 -10.86
CA VAL A 190 12.02 0.24 -11.64
C VAL A 190 12.20 -0.06 -13.13
N ASP A 191 13.14 -0.93 -13.50
CA ASP A 191 13.34 -1.35 -14.90
C ASP A 191 12.03 -1.90 -15.50
N LEU A 192 11.32 -2.76 -14.75
CA LEU A 192 10.04 -3.33 -15.17
C LEU A 192 8.97 -2.24 -15.37
N VAL A 193 8.88 -1.27 -14.46
CA VAL A 193 7.91 -0.17 -14.57
C VAL A 193 8.21 0.66 -15.83
N LEU A 194 9.47 1.05 -16.06
CA LEU A 194 9.86 1.81 -17.24
C LEU A 194 9.53 1.07 -18.54
N GLN A 195 9.82 -0.23 -18.60
CA GLN A 195 9.45 -1.08 -19.75
C GLN A 195 7.94 -1.15 -19.98
N LYS A 196 7.14 -1.29 -18.91
CA LYS A 196 5.66 -1.34 -19.02
C LYS A 196 5.07 -0.01 -19.49
N GLU A 197 5.67 1.09 -19.07
CA GLU A 197 5.31 2.44 -19.46
C GLU A 197 5.86 2.85 -20.83
N LYS A 198 6.65 1.97 -21.49
CA LYS A 198 7.35 2.25 -22.76
C LYS A 198 8.23 3.50 -22.68
N PHE A 199 8.83 3.72 -21.53
CA PHE A 199 9.77 4.80 -21.29
C PHE A 199 11.15 4.34 -21.79
N ASN A 200 11.52 4.76 -22.99
CA ASN A 200 12.85 4.54 -23.58
C ASN A 200 13.75 5.74 -23.36
#